data_AF-A0A2E2XJR6-F1
#
_entry.id   AF-A0A2E2XJR6-F1
#
_cell.length_a   1.000
_cell.length_b   1.000
_cell.length_c   1.000
_cell.angle_alpha   90.00
_cell.angle_beta   90.00
_cell.angle_gamma   90.00
#
_symmetry.space_group_name_H-M   'P 1'
#
loop_
_entity.id
_entity.type
_entity.pdbx_description
1 polymer ?
#
loop_
_entity_poly.entity_id
_entity_poly.type
_entity_poly.pdbx_seq_one_letter_code
_entity_poly.pdbx_strand_id
1 'polypeptide(L)'
;MIGLGDEHYRLAFCLANRPMIDHYPQLDHLQPLAAGELSHIVSNTSNHWRKVFNVFAKFLYQLCPTRRSRFADWQSYRDQQLLQSGSGDALLFSPPPITDSGGVIHIVAGKTYATQLGLEPLHWLDQHFALHATAPLIVSPYLDYRQLSNERIDRLVDLVAEVEARKQP
;
A
#
# COMPACT_ATOMS: atom_id res chain seq x y z
N MET A 1 -3.94 13.20 -6.46
CA MET A 1 -3.51 12.24 -5.40
C MET A 1 -2.03 12.46 -5.18
N ILE A 2 -1.55 12.32 -3.94
CA ILE A 2 -0.15 12.57 -3.60
C ILE A 2 0.47 11.25 -3.19
N GLY A 3 1.60 10.85 -3.76
CA GLY A 3 2.21 9.56 -3.43
C GLY A 3 3.33 9.13 -4.35
N LEU A 4 3.83 7.93 -4.11
CA LEU A 4 4.77 7.23 -4.97
C LEU A 4 4.05 6.09 -5.67
N GLY A 5 4.33 5.80 -6.94
CA GLY A 5 3.77 4.63 -7.60
C GLY A 5 3.28 4.84 -9.02
N ASP A 6 2.73 3.78 -9.57
CA ASP A 6 2.14 3.75 -10.91
C ASP A 6 0.88 4.64 -10.96
N GLU A 7 0.74 5.47 -11.99
CA GLU A 7 -0.46 6.29 -12.22
C GLU A 7 -1.71 5.45 -12.50
N HIS A 8 -1.53 4.21 -12.98
CA HIS A 8 -2.61 3.26 -13.31
C HIS A 8 -2.72 2.14 -12.26
N TYR A 9 -2.43 2.46 -11.01
CA TYR A 9 -2.49 1.51 -9.91
C TYR A 9 -3.89 0.90 -9.73
N ARG A 10 -3.93 -0.39 -9.37
CA ARG A 10 -5.15 -1.13 -9.03
C ARG A 10 -5.32 -1.36 -7.53
N LEU A 11 -4.23 -1.13 -6.80
CA LEU A 11 -4.18 -1.20 -5.35
C LEU A 11 -3.26 -0.10 -4.82
N ALA A 12 -3.72 0.62 -3.80
CA ALA A 12 -2.92 1.62 -3.11
C ALA A 12 -2.90 1.41 -1.61
N PHE A 13 -1.74 1.63 -1.00
CA PHE A 13 -1.60 1.80 0.45
C PHE A 13 -1.58 3.29 0.79
N CYS A 14 -2.41 3.75 1.72
CA CYS A 14 -2.47 5.12 2.19
C CYS A 14 -1.77 5.24 3.55
N LEU A 15 -0.75 6.10 3.64
CA LEU A 15 0.04 6.37 4.83
C LEU A 15 -0.02 7.87 5.18
N ALA A 16 0.12 8.19 6.46
CA ALA A 16 0.24 9.59 6.90
C ALA A 16 1.63 10.20 6.63
N ASN A 17 2.66 9.35 6.51
CA ASN A 17 4.06 9.77 6.42
C ASN A 17 4.58 9.73 4.99
N ARG A 18 5.49 10.65 4.65
CA ARG A 18 6.25 10.69 3.40
C ARG A 18 7.76 10.80 3.66
N PRO A 19 8.63 10.44 2.71
CA PRO A 19 10.08 10.57 2.91
C PRO A 19 10.47 12.02 3.19
N MET A 20 11.34 12.25 4.18
CA MET A 20 11.79 13.59 4.59
C MET A 20 13.15 13.93 3.99
N ILE A 21 13.32 13.67 2.69
CA ILE A 21 14.53 13.94 1.91
C ILE A 21 14.14 14.54 0.56
N ASP A 22 15.06 15.24 -0.10
CA ASP A 22 14.89 15.78 -1.45
C ASP A 22 13.56 16.55 -1.62
N HIS A 23 12.81 16.28 -2.70
CA HIS A 23 11.54 16.93 -3.01
C HIS A 23 10.30 16.22 -2.45
N TYR A 24 10.44 15.03 -1.85
CA TYR A 24 9.28 14.26 -1.36
C TYR A 24 8.43 15.01 -0.31
N PRO A 25 8.98 15.85 0.59
CA PRO A 25 8.18 16.68 1.50
C PRO A 25 7.31 17.72 0.80
N GLN A 26 7.60 18.07 -0.45
CA GLN A 26 6.85 19.04 -1.24
C GLN A 26 6.04 18.38 -2.34
N LEU A 27 6.08 17.04 -2.45
CA LEU A 27 5.34 16.29 -3.44
C LEU A 27 3.83 16.58 -3.32
N ASP A 28 3.22 16.93 -4.45
CA ASP A 28 1.82 17.34 -4.60
C ASP A 28 1.06 16.50 -5.65
N HIS A 29 1.74 15.53 -6.25
CA HIS A 29 1.21 14.60 -7.25
C HIS A 29 1.65 13.16 -6.95
N LEU A 30 1.11 12.22 -7.72
CA LEU A 30 1.54 10.83 -7.72
C LEU A 30 2.74 10.71 -8.67
N GLN A 31 3.87 10.22 -8.17
CA GLN A 31 5.10 10.11 -8.96
C GLN A 31 5.58 8.66 -8.96
N PRO A 32 5.74 8.00 -10.12
CA PRO A 32 6.41 6.71 -10.18
C PRO A 32 7.89 6.88 -9.82
N LEU A 33 8.43 5.90 -9.09
CA LEU A 33 9.85 5.86 -8.81
C LEU A 33 10.64 5.48 -10.08
N ALA A 34 11.81 6.09 -10.25
CA ALA A 34 12.82 5.66 -11.19
C ALA A 34 13.63 4.48 -10.62
N ALA A 35 14.30 3.74 -11.50
CA ALA A 35 15.21 2.67 -11.10
C ALA A 35 16.30 3.23 -10.16
N GLY A 36 16.49 2.58 -9.01
CA GLY A 36 17.44 3.01 -7.98
C GLY A 36 16.92 4.05 -6.99
N GLU A 37 15.82 4.74 -7.28
CA GLU A 37 15.26 5.80 -6.41
C GLU A 37 14.75 5.23 -5.07
N LEU A 38 14.17 4.03 -5.08
CA LEU A 38 13.80 3.32 -3.85
C LEU A 38 15.02 3.08 -2.94
N SER A 39 16.14 2.65 -3.52
CA SER A 39 17.40 2.42 -2.79
C SER A 39 17.96 3.72 -2.21
N HIS A 40 17.87 4.80 -2.98
CA HIS A 40 18.23 6.15 -2.54
C HIS A 40 17.41 6.60 -1.33
N ILE A 41 16.08 6.42 -1.36
CA ILE A 41 15.20 6.72 -0.21
C ILE A 41 15.63 5.90 1.02
N VAL A 42 15.84 4.59 0.86
CA VAL A 42 16.24 3.72 1.97
C VAL A 42 17.59 4.11 2.56
N SER A 43 18.54 4.52 1.72
CA SER A 43 19.90 4.87 2.14
C SER A 43 19.99 6.22 2.84
N ASN A 44 19.09 7.15 2.50
CA ASN A 44 19.11 8.52 3.01
C ASN A 44 18.02 8.82 4.05
N THR A 45 17.22 7.82 4.45
CA THR A 45 16.22 7.95 5.51
C THR A 45 16.50 7.00 6.68
N SER A 46 15.76 7.18 7.78
CA SER A 46 15.84 6.23 8.90
C SER A 46 15.35 4.83 8.48
N ASN A 47 15.60 3.83 9.33
CA ASN A 47 15.13 2.46 9.16
C ASN A 47 13.61 2.32 8.91
N HIS A 48 12.82 3.38 9.11
CA HIS A 48 11.39 3.39 8.84
C HIS A 48 11.05 2.99 7.40
N TRP A 49 11.59 3.67 6.38
CA TRP A 49 11.22 3.44 4.99
C TRP A 49 11.66 2.07 4.47
N ARG A 50 12.80 1.58 4.94
CA ARG A 50 13.23 0.20 4.69
C ARG A 50 12.18 -0.83 5.11
N LYS A 51 11.55 -0.64 6.27
CA LYS A 51 10.47 -1.53 6.74
C LYS A 51 9.24 -1.40 5.86
N VAL A 52 8.82 -0.17 5.56
CA VAL A 52 7.65 0.13 4.71
C VAL A 52 7.78 -0.60 3.37
N PHE A 53 8.87 -0.38 2.64
CA PHE A 53 9.06 -1.01 1.33
C PHE A 53 9.21 -2.53 1.40
N ASN A 54 9.88 -3.06 2.43
CA ASN A 54 10.01 -4.51 2.58
C ASN A 54 8.67 -5.20 2.83
N VAL A 55 7.89 -4.69 3.77
CA VAL A 55 6.59 -5.26 4.11
C VAL A 55 5.62 -5.11 2.94
N PHE A 56 5.66 -3.95 2.26
CA PHE A 56 4.82 -3.71 1.10
C PHE A 56 5.16 -4.65 -0.07
N ALA A 57 6.44 -4.81 -0.39
CA ALA A 57 6.90 -5.76 -1.40
C ALA A 57 6.47 -7.20 -1.10
N LYS A 58 6.64 -7.66 0.15
CA LYS A 58 6.21 -9.00 0.57
C LYS A 58 4.73 -9.23 0.33
N PHE A 59 3.90 -8.29 0.81
CA PHE A 59 2.47 -8.35 0.63
C PHE A 59 2.08 -8.38 -0.85
N LEU A 60 2.60 -7.46 -1.65
CA LEU A 60 2.30 -7.36 -3.09
C LEU A 60 2.77 -8.57 -3.89
N TYR A 61 3.92 -9.14 -3.53
CA TYR A 61 4.45 -10.37 -4.12
C TYR A 61 3.58 -11.58 -3.78
N GLN A 62 3.06 -11.65 -2.55
CA GLN A 62 2.17 -12.71 -2.13
C GLN A 62 0.74 -12.57 -2.69
N LEU A 63 0.28 -11.34 -2.89
CA LEU A 63 -1.02 -11.08 -3.48
C LEU A 63 -1.10 -11.52 -4.94
N CYS A 64 -0.03 -11.30 -5.72
CA CYS A 64 -0.10 -11.35 -7.17
C CYS A 64 0.70 -12.53 -7.77
N PRO A 65 0.03 -13.57 -8.30
CA PRO A 65 0.71 -14.72 -8.91
C PRO A 65 1.63 -14.36 -10.07
N THR A 66 1.27 -13.35 -10.87
CA THR A 66 2.09 -12.90 -12.02
C THR A 66 3.40 -12.23 -11.57
N ARG A 67 3.44 -11.64 -10.38
CA ARG A 67 4.70 -11.15 -9.78
C ARG A 67 5.59 -12.30 -9.39
N ARG A 68 5.02 -13.36 -8.78
CA ARG A 68 5.76 -14.59 -8.43
C ARG A 68 6.30 -15.35 -9.64
N SER A 69 5.67 -15.23 -10.80
CA SER A 69 6.20 -15.83 -12.04
C SER A 69 7.28 -14.97 -12.71
N ARG A 70 7.31 -13.66 -12.46
CA ARG A 70 8.27 -12.73 -13.09
C ARG A 70 9.52 -12.47 -12.25
N PHE A 71 9.41 -12.56 -10.93
CA PHE A 71 10.51 -12.31 -10.00
C PHE A 71 10.75 -13.54 -9.13
N ALA A 72 12.01 -13.82 -8.82
CA ALA A 72 12.39 -15.00 -8.03
C ALA A 72 11.89 -14.92 -6.57
N ASP A 73 11.87 -13.72 -6.01
CA ASP A 73 11.43 -13.43 -4.65
C ASP A 73 10.90 -11.99 -4.52
N TRP A 74 10.39 -11.68 -3.33
CA TRP A 74 9.84 -10.35 -3.05
C TRP A 74 10.93 -9.26 -3.02
N GLN A 75 12.19 -9.61 -2.73
CA GLN A 75 13.33 -8.68 -2.75
C GLN A 75 13.63 -8.25 -4.18
N SER A 76 13.67 -9.20 -5.11
CA SER A 76 13.87 -8.95 -6.53
C SER A 76 12.77 -8.05 -7.08
N TYR A 77 11.50 -8.32 -6.72
CA TYR A 77 10.38 -7.45 -7.08
C TYR A 77 10.52 -6.04 -6.48
N ARG A 78 10.86 -5.93 -5.18
CA ARG A 78 11.09 -4.65 -4.49
C ARG A 78 12.11 -3.79 -5.22
N ASP A 79 13.25 -4.38 -5.58
CA ASP A 79 14.38 -3.62 -6.11
C ASP A 79 14.19 -3.27 -7.59
N GLN A 80 13.39 -4.04 -8.33
CA GLN A 80 13.25 -3.91 -9.78
C GLN A 80 11.96 -3.22 -10.25
N GLN A 81 10.86 -3.30 -9.52
CA GLN A 81 9.55 -2.82 -10.04
C GLN A 81 8.64 -2.14 -9.00
N LEU A 82 8.81 -2.37 -7.70
CA LEU A 82 7.93 -1.76 -6.69
C LEU A 82 7.84 -0.24 -6.85
N LEU A 83 6.62 0.30 -6.89
CA LEU A 83 6.32 1.74 -7.04
C LEU A 83 6.87 2.41 -8.31
N GLN A 84 7.39 1.66 -9.27
CA GLN A 84 7.78 2.18 -10.58
C GLN A 84 6.58 2.16 -11.54
N SER A 85 6.73 2.79 -12.70
CA SER A 85 5.73 2.71 -13.77
C SER A 85 5.49 1.25 -14.19
N GLY A 86 4.22 0.89 -14.41
CA GLY A 86 3.79 -0.48 -14.76
C GLY A 86 3.78 -1.48 -13.59
N SER A 87 3.99 -1.03 -12.35
CA SER A 87 3.91 -1.87 -11.16
C SER A 87 2.47 -2.22 -10.77
N GLY A 88 1.51 -1.37 -11.15
CA GLY A 88 0.10 -1.48 -10.78
C GLY A 88 -0.18 -1.19 -9.31
N ASP A 89 0.78 -0.62 -8.58
CA ASP A 89 0.68 -0.31 -7.16
C ASP A 89 1.12 1.13 -6.85
N ALA A 90 0.52 1.68 -5.78
CA ALA A 90 0.86 3.00 -5.27
C ALA A 90 0.92 3.04 -3.75
N LEU A 91 1.74 3.97 -3.25
CA LEU A 91 1.87 4.36 -1.86
C LEU A 91 1.46 5.83 -1.75
N LEU A 92 0.24 6.07 -1.29
CA LEU A 92 -0.38 7.37 -1.20
C LEU A 92 -0.08 8.03 0.14
N PHE A 93 0.24 9.32 0.10
CA PHE A 93 0.40 10.21 1.24
C PHE A 93 -0.82 11.13 1.44
N SER A 94 -1.83 10.99 0.59
CA SER A 94 -3.14 11.63 0.71
C SER A 94 -4.21 10.63 1.18
N PRO A 95 -5.35 11.11 1.71
CA PRO A 95 -6.51 10.26 1.99
C PRO A 95 -6.99 9.50 0.74
N PRO A 96 -7.59 8.31 0.91
CA PRO A 96 -8.17 7.57 -0.21
C PRO A 96 -9.44 8.25 -0.74
N PRO A 97 -9.73 8.17 -2.04
CA PRO A 97 -11.00 8.61 -2.60
C PRO A 97 -12.10 7.60 -2.22
N ILE A 98 -12.98 7.98 -1.28
CA ILE A 98 -14.04 7.11 -0.76
C ILE A 98 -15.22 7.00 -1.74
N THR A 99 -15.58 8.10 -2.41
CA THR A 99 -16.81 8.21 -3.23
C THR A 99 -16.64 7.75 -4.67
N ASP A 100 -15.42 7.78 -5.20
CA ASP A 100 -15.11 7.35 -6.56
C ASP A 100 -13.75 6.68 -6.56
N SER A 101 -13.74 5.41 -6.15
CA SER A 101 -12.50 4.64 -6.14
C SER A 101 -12.12 4.14 -7.53
N GLY A 102 -12.94 4.34 -8.57
CA GLY A 102 -12.65 3.86 -9.93
C GLY A 102 -12.42 2.35 -10.04
N GLY A 103 -12.95 1.57 -9.10
CA GLY A 103 -12.65 0.13 -9.02
C GLY A 103 -11.24 -0.17 -8.53
N VAL A 104 -10.60 0.74 -7.80
CA VAL A 104 -9.30 0.55 -7.14
C VAL A 104 -9.51 0.17 -5.68
N ILE A 105 -8.67 -0.73 -5.15
CA ILE A 105 -8.67 -1.09 -3.73
C ILE A 105 -7.72 -0.17 -2.98
N HIS A 106 -8.22 0.45 -1.91
CA HIS A 106 -7.42 1.30 -1.03
C HIS A 106 -7.22 0.64 0.32
N ILE A 107 -5.99 0.59 0.80
CA ILE A 107 -5.63 0.04 2.10
C ILE A 107 -5.08 1.17 2.96
N VAL A 108 -5.75 1.50 4.05
CA VAL A 108 -5.32 2.55 4.98
C VAL A 108 -4.50 1.92 6.09
N ALA A 109 -3.23 2.33 6.20
CA ALA A 109 -2.30 1.73 7.14
C ALA A 109 -2.35 2.42 8.51
N GLY A 110 -2.84 1.69 9.49
CA GLY A 110 -2.90 2.09 10.89
C GLY A 110 -4.30 2.57 11.30
N LYS A 111 -4.80 2.00 12.41
CA LYS A 111 -6.06 2.37 13.04
C LYS A 111 -6.15 3.86 13.36
N THR A 112 -5.09 4.42 13.93
CA THR A 112 -5.04 5.85 14.26
C THR A 112 -5.25 6.75 13.05
N TYR A 113 -4.62 6.40 11.91
CA TYR A 113 -4.76 7.18 10.69
C TYR A 113 -6.18 7.04 10.11
N ALA A 114 -6.72 5.83 10.09
CA ALA A 114 -8.11 5.60 9.66
C ALA A 114 -9.12 6.41 10.50
N THR A 115 -8.94 6.48 11.82
CA THR A 115 -9.78 7.30 12.72
C THR A 115 -9.64 8.79 12.43
N GLN A 116 -8.43 9.30 12.20
CA GLN A 116 -8.21 10.70 11.84
C GLN A 116 -8.88 11.09 10.52
N LEU A 117 -8.93 10.16 9.57
CA LEU A 117 -9.58 10.35 8.28
C LEU A 117 -11.11 10.24 8.34
N GLY A 118 -11.70 9.77 9.44
CA GLY A 118 -13.15 9.65 9.59
C GLY A 118 -13.78 8.68 8.59
N LEU A 119 -13.13 7.55 8.31
CA LEU A 119 -13.51 6.57 7.26
C LEU A 119 -14.75 5.72 7.59
N GLU A 120 -15.68 6.23 8.39
CA GLU A 120 -16.87 5.50 8.80
C GLU A 120 -17.90 5.41 7.66
N PRO A 121 -18.67 4.31 7.55
CA PRO A 121 -18.74 3.19 8.49
C PRO A 121 -17.69 2.09 8.24
N LEU A 122 -16.97 1.72 9.30
CA LEU A 122 -16.02 0.59 9.33
C LEU A 122 -16.58 -0.63 10.08
N HIS A 123 -16.53 -1.80 9.44
CA HIS A 123 -16.78 -3.08 10.08
C HIS A 123 -15.46 -3.73 10.52
N TRP A 124 -15.17 -3.69 11.82
CA TRP A 124 -13.98 -4.31 12.41
C TRP A 124 -14.11 -5.83 12.45
N LEU A 125 -13.15 -6.51 11.83
CA LEU A 125 -13.08 -7.98 11.80
C LEU A 125 -12.34 -8.52 13.01
N ASP A 126 -11.35 -7.77 13.47
CA ASP A 126 -10.56 -8.03 14.67
C ASP A 126 -9.90 -6.72 15.16
N GLN A 127 -8.89 -6.82 16.02
CA GLN A 127 -8.13 -5.66 16.54
C GLN A 127 -7.21 -4.98 15.50
N HIS A 128 -7.00 -5.59 14.34
CA HIS A 128 -6.02 -5.20 13.32
C HIS A 128 -6.69 -4.73 12.03
N PHE A 129 -7.77 -5.39 11.61
CA PHE A 129 -8.40 -5.19 10.30
C PHE A 129 -9.85 -4.72 10.41
N ALA A 130 -10.21 -3.82 9.49
CA ALA A 130 -11.59 -3.44 9.24
C ALA A 130 -11.86 -3.30 7.75
N LEU A 131 -13.11 -3.46 7.35
CA LEU A 131 -13.57 -3.20 5.99
C LEU A 131 -14.52 -2.02 6.01
N HIS A 132 -14.42 -1.15 5.00
CA HIS A 132 -15.44 -0.14 4.78
C HIS A 132 -16.73 -0.82 4.26
N ALA A 133 -17.91 -0.32 4.67
CA ALA A 133 -19.18 -0.99 4.35
C ALA A 133 -19.47 -1.03 2.83
N THR A 134 -19.17 0.05 2.12
CA THR A 134 -19.49 0.21 0.69
C THR A 134 -18.26 0.34 -0.21
N ALA A 135 -17.35 1.25 0.11
CA ALA A 135 -16.11 1.45 -0.66
C ALA A 135 -15.19 0.20 -0.60
N PRO A 136 -14.42 -0.08 -1.66
CA PRO A 136 -13.39 -1.12 -1.66
C PRO A 136 -12.16 -0.69 -0.86
N LEU A 137 -12.36 -0.52 0.45
CA LEU A 137 -11.38 0.01 1.39
C LEU A 137 -11.17 -0.95 2.55
N ILE A 138 -9.90 -1.16 2.88
CA ILE A 138 -9.45 -2.00 4.00
C ILE A 138 -8.66 -1.11 4.96
N VAL A 139 -8.93 -1.20 6.26
CA VAL A 139 -8.02 -0.71 7.30
C VAL A 139 -7.13 -1.87 7.70
N SER A 140 -5.82 -1.65 7.69
CA SER A 140 -4.78 -2.65 7.94
C SER A 140 -3.76 -2.13 8.95
N PRO A 141 -3.01 -2.98 9.66
CA PRO A 141 -1.84 -2.55 10.42
C PRO A 141 -0.83 -1.75 9.56
N TYR A 142 0.02 -0.96 10.21
CA TYR A 142 1.05 -0.21 9.50
C TYR A 142 2.07 -1.16 8.84
N LEU A 143 2.73 -0.71 7.77
CA LEU A 143 3.79 -1.43 7.04
C LEU A 143 5.10 -1.53 7.85
N ASP A 144 5.04 -2.17 9.01
CA ASP A 144 6.15 -2.54 9.90
C ASP A 144 5.95 -4.00 10.28
N TYR A 145 6.99 -4.83 10.22
CA TYR A 145 6.91 -6.28 10.49
C TYR A 145 6.41 -6.63 11.90
N ARG A 146 6.49 -5.69 12.85
CA ARG A 146 5.91 -5.85 14.20
C ARG A 146 4.39 -5.75 14.18
N GLN A 147 3.85 -4.97 13.24
CA GLN A 147 2.42 -4.70 13.08
C GLN A 147 1.79 -5.58 12.00
N LEU A 148 2.42 -5.71 10.84
CA LEU A 148 2.01 -6.56 9.73
C LEU A 148 3.02 -7.72 9.58
N SER A 149 2.85 -8.73 10.42
CA SER A 149 3.60 -10.00 10.36
C SER A 149 3.23 -10.82 9.12
N ASN A 150 3.95 -11.89 8.82
CA ASN A 150 3.62 -12.78 7.70
C ASN A 150 2.17 -13.32 7.79
N GLU A 151 1.74 -13.79 8.97
CA GLU A 151 0.35 -14.25 9.18
C GLU A 151 -0.69 -13.15 8.89
N ARG A 152 -0.37 -11.90 9.22
CA ARG A 152 -1.25 -10.76 8.92
C ARG A 152 -1.18 -10.34 7.45
N ILE A 153 -0.05 -10.57 6.78
CA ILE A 153 0.04 -10.44 5.32
C ILE A 153 -0.88 -11.47 4.67
N ASP A 154 -0.85 -12.73 5.11
CA ASP A 154 -1.75 -13.78 4.61
C ASP A 154 -3.21 -13.34 4.76
N ARG A 155 -3.57 -12.87 5.98
CA ARG A 155 -4.91 -12.37 6.24
C ARG A 155 -5.28 -11.19 5.33
N LEU A 156 -4.37 -10.24 5.12
CA LEU A 156 -4.63 -9.09 4.25
C LEU A 156 -4.82 -9.51 2.78
N VAL A 157 -4.09 -10.52 2.31
CA VAL A 157 -4.27 -11.09 0.97
C VAL A 157 -5.68 -11.66 0.81
N ASP A 158 -6.16 -12.41 1.80
CA ASP A 158 -7.53 -12.94 1.79
C ASP A 158 -8.58 -11.82 1.76
N LEU A 159 -8.36 -10.75 2.54
CA LEU A 159 -9.28 -9.60 2.58
C LEU A 159 -9.30 -8.84 1.25
N VAL A 160 -8.16 -8.73 0.56
CA VAL A 160 -8.15 -8.14 -0.78
C VAL A 160 -8.96 -8.99 -1.75
N ALA A 161 -8.80 -10.31 -1.73
CA ALA A 161 -9.59 -11.21 -2.58
C ALA A 161 -11.10 -11.11 -2.26
N GLU A 162 -11.47 -10.99 -0.99
CA GLU A 162 -12.86 -10.78 -0.57
C GLU A 162 -13.43 -9.46 -1.12
N VAL A 163 -12.66 -8.36 -1.02
CA VAL A 163 -13.06 -7.06 -1.56
C VAL A 163 -13.13 -7.08 -3.08
N GLU A 164 -12.22 -7.78 -3.77
CA GLU A 164 -12.28 -7.98 -5.23
C GLU A 164 -13.56 -8.71 -5.65
N ALA A 165 -13.94 -9.77 -4.94
CA ALA A 165 -15.15 -10.53 -5.23
C ALA A 165 -16.42 -9.69 -5.08
N ARG A 166 -16.50 -8.80 -4.06
CA ARG A 166 -17.65 -7.90 -3.86
C ARG A 166 -17.86 -6.88 -4.98
N LYS A 167 -16.82 -6.62 -5.78
CA LYS A 167 -16.88 -5.67 -6.90
C LYS A 167 -17.44 -6.30 -8.18
N GLN A 168 -17.57 -7.63 -8.22
CA GLN A 168 -18.15 -8.35 -9.35
C GLN A 168 -19.69 -8.41 -9.14
N PRO A 169 -20.49 -7.97 -10.14
CA PRO A 169 -21.95 -7.95 -10.05
C PRO A 169 -22.59 -9.33 -10.00
#